data_AF-A0A6C0HCQ7-F1
#
_entry.id   AF-A0A6C0HCQ7-F1
#
_cell.length_a   1.000
_cell.length_b   1.000
_cell.length_c   1.000
_cell.angle_alpha   90.00
_cell.angle_beta   90.00
_cell.angle_gamma   90.00
#
_symmetry.space_group_name_H-M   'P 1'
#
loop_
_entity.id
_entity.type
_entity.pdbx_description
1 polymer ?
#
loop_
_entity_poly.entity_id
_entity_poly.type
_entity_poly.pdbx_seq_one_letter_code
_entity_poly.pdbx_strand_id
1 'polypeptide(L)'
;MEPTNTNSSAILKLQVLENEFNLVMKQYEQAHMNYISSLQSKGGLTDSNKFVSLPGRVFWGTAGLKEGNVDSEEQCKALCSSDPLCTGATYNSAKAYCWTRSGKGDIAIGLDTDNALISEIAQNVNNIKQLNDRLTELNQKIEKTLGEIVPEQHQQVDEKNAKQSQLQNVYKQLLEDRKNIDEMLKEYRMLDQQYDDNSIYVQQTNSAYILWFVFAILIVFFTLKLQFFPNLKTNVFRFIFWFCITVLFAIVTTHINNSPGFFLWGLIIVVVAFIHMKILPSP
;
A
#
# COMPACT_ATOMS: atom_id res chain seq x y z
N MET A 1 -52.49 21.57 34.83
CA MET A 1 -51.25 21.71 34.04
C MET A 1 -50.74 20.30 33.84
N GLU A 2 -50.68 19.86 32.60
CA GLU A 2 -50.52 18.47 32.18
C GLU A 2 -49.13 18.30 31.57
N PRO A 3 -48.15 17.72 32.29
CA PRO A 3 -46.82 17.45 31.79
C PRO A 3 -46.60 15.93 31.69
N THR A 4 -47.34 15.21 30.85
CA THR A 4 -47.24 13.73 30.79
C THR A 4 -46.85 13.19 29.42
N ASN A 5 -46.92 13.98 28.35
CA ASN A 5 -46.74 13.48 26.98
C ASN A 5 -45.26 13.45 26.52
N THR A 6 -44.42 14.32 27.07
CA THR A 6 -43.01 14.51 26.63
C THR A 6 -42.09 13.40 27.13
N ASN A 7 -42.26 12.93 28.37
CA ASN A 7 -41.42 11.89 28.98
C ASN A 7 -41.62 10.52 28.32
N SER A 8 -42.87 10.15 28.00
CA SER A 8 -43.17 8.87 27.34
C SER A 8 -42.54 8.78 25.94
N SER A 9 -42.56 9.89 25.19
CA SER A 9 -41.93 9.97 23.87
C SER A 9 -40.40 9.88 23.92
N ALA A 10 -39.76 10.47 24.93
CA ALA A 10 -38.31 10.41 25.10
C ALA A 10 -37.82 9.01 25.50
N ILE A 11 -38.58 8.32 26.35
CA ILE A 11 -38.30 6.93 26.76
C ILE A 11 -38.40 5.97 25.57
N LEU A 12 -39.44 6.09 24.74
CA LEU A 12 -39.59 5.26 23.54
C LEU A 12 -38.42 5.48 22.56
N LYS A 13 -38.04 6.75 22.34
CA LYS A 13 -36.91 7.12 21.48
C LYS A 13 -35.59 6.55 22.01
N LEU A 14 -35.38 6.58 23.34
CA LEU A 14 -34.21 6.00 23.98
C LEU A 14 -34.13 4.48 23.72
N GLN A 15 -35.24 3.76 23.89
CA GLN A 15 -35.29 2.31 23.67
C GLN A 15 -34.97 1.94 22.20
N VAL A 16 -35.44 2.73 21.23
CA VAL A 16 -35.10 2.54 19.81
C VAL A 16 -33.60 2.73 19.57
N LEU A 17 -33.01 3.81 20.11
CA LEU A 17 -31.58 4.09 19.96
C LEU A 17 -30.71 3.00 20.62
N GLU A 18 -31.11 2.48 21.78
CA GLU A 18 -30.40 1.40 22.46
C GLU A 18 -30.44 0.08 21.67
N ASN A 19 -31.60 -0.25 21.08
CA ASN A 19 -31.72 -1.42 20.23
C ASN A 19 -30.85 -1.31 18.98
N GLU A 20 -30.82 -0.12 18.35
CA GLU A 20 -29.95 0.13 17.21
C GLU A 20 -28.47 0.03 17.60
N PHE A 21 -28.09 0.63 18.73
CA PHE A 21 -26.72 0.56 19.25
C PHE A 21 -26.27 -0.89 19.47
N ASN A 22 -27.11 -1.70 20.12
CA ASN A 22 -26.82 -3.11 20.36
C ASN A 22 -26.68 -3.92 19.06
N LEU A 23 -27.48 -3.60 18.04
CA LEU A 23 -27.38 -4.23 16.73
C LEU A 23 -26.06 -3.86 16.05
N VAL A 24 -25.71 -2.57 16.01
CA VAL A 24 -24.46 -2.09 15.41
C VAL A 24 -23.25 -2.65 16.17
N MET A 25 -23.33 -2.81 17.50
CA MET A 25 -22.25 -3.39 18.30
C MET A 25 -21.99 -4.85 17.91
N LYS A 26 -23.03 -5.65 17.70
CA LYS A 26 -22.89 -7.03 17.19
C LYS A 26 -22.26 -7.07 15.80
N GLN A 27 -22.62 -6.13 14.93
CA GLN A 27 -22.01 -6.02 13.61
C GLN A 27 -20.52 -5.65 13.71
N TYR A 28 -20.17 -4.76 14.64
CA TYR A 28 -18.79 -4.35 14.92
C TYR A 28 -17.95 -5.53 15.41
N GLU A 29 -18.44 -6.30 16.38
CA GLU A 29 -17.77 -7.52 16.88
C GLU A 29 -17.55 -8.54 15.75
N GLN A 30 -18.56 -8.78 14.92
CA GLN A 30 -18.44 -9.68 13.77
C GLN A 30 -17.42 -9.17 12.73
N ALA A 31 -17.41 -7.87 12.45
CA ALA A 31 -16.46 -7.26 11.53
C ALA A 31 -15.01 -7.42 12.05
N HIS A 32 -14.81 -7.32 13.37
CA HIS A 32 -13.53 -7.57 14.01
C HIS A 32 -13.08 -9.03 13.88
N MET A 33 -13.99 -10.00 14.06
CA MET A 33 -13.68 -11.42 13.83
C MET A 33 -13.29 -11.69 12.37
N ASN A 34 -14.00 -11.09 11.42
CA ASN A 34 -13.68 -11.21 10.00
C ASN A 34 -12.29 -10.64 9.69
N TYR A 35 -11.96 -9.48 10.26
CA TYR A 35 -10.64 -8.88 10.14
C TYR A 35 -9.53 -9.81 10.66
N ILE A 36 -9.67 -10.33 11.88
CA ILE A 36 -8.70 -11.28 12.45
C ILE A 36 -8.53 -12.52 11.56
N SER A 37 -9.64 -13.07 11.05
CA SER A 37 -9.58 -14.24 10.15
C SER A 37 -8.82 -13.93 8.86
N SER A 38 -9.00 -12.73 8.29
CA SER A 38 -8.30 -12.29 7.08
C SER A 38 -6.81 -12.05 7.29
N LEU A 39 -6.39 -11.74 8.52
CA LEU A 39 -4.97 -11.66 8.89
C LEU A 39 -4.35 -13.05 9.01
N GLN A 40 -5.04 -14.00 9.64
CA GLN A 40 -4.55 -15.35 9.85
C GLN A 40 -4.39 -16.13 8.53
N SER A 41 -5.27 -15.91 7.56
CA SER A 41 -5.14 -16.52 6.23
C SER A 41 -3.91 -16.04 5.44
N LYS A 42 -3.38 -14.84 5.75
CA LYS A 42 -2.16 -14.30 5.12
C LYS A 42 -0.86 -14.96 5.60
N GLY A 43 -0.87 -15.66 6.74
CA GLY A 43 0.28 -16.39 7.26
C GLY A 43 0.69 -17.61 6.42
N GLY A 44 -0.14 -18.02 5.46
CA GLY A 44 0.17 -19.05 4.46
C GLY A 44 0.71 -18.41 3.17
N LEU A 45 1.96 -18.71 2.84
CA LEU A 45 2.80 -18.16 1.75
C LEU A 45 2.28 -18.26 0.30
N THR A 46 0.98 -18.36 0.01
CA THR A 46 0.50 -18.63 -1.37
C THR A 46 -0.81 -18.01 -1.83
N ASP A 47 -1.49 -17.14 -1.07
CA ASP A 47 -2.69 -16.46 -1.60
C ASP A 47 -2.46 -14.97 -1.84
N SER A 48 -2.34 -14.64 -3.12
CA SER A 48 -2.33 -13.28 -3.66
C SER A 48 -3.42 -12.44 -3.03
N ASN A 49 -3.12 -11.18 -2.72
CA ASN A 49 -4.05 -10.14 -2.27
C ASN A 49 -5.47 -10.35 -2.85
N LYS A 50 -6.37 -10.95 -2.05
CA LYS A 50 -7.75 -11.14 -2.47
C LYS A 50 -8.41 -9.77 -2.50
N PHE A 51 -8.57 -9.24 -3.71
CA PHE A 51 -9.25 -7.97 -3.93
C PHE A 51 -10.74 -8.17 -3.92
N VAL A 52 -11.43 -7.28 -3.22
CA VAL A 52 -12.88 -7.13 -3.31
C VAL A 52 -13.20 -5.97 -4.24
N SER A 53 -14.14 -6.21 -5.15
CA SER A 53 -14.65 -5.22 -6.09
C SER A 53 -15.88 -4.55 -5.53
N LEU A 54 -15.89 -3.23 -5.55
CA LEU A 54 -16.99 -2.38 -5.10
C LEU A 54 -17.48 -1.55 -6.29
N PRO A 55 -18.56 -1.97 -6.97
CA PRO A 55 -19.12 -1.25 -8.11
C PRO A 55 -19.66 0.12 -7.71
N GLY A 56 -19.56 1.10 -8.62
CA GLY A 56 -20.01 2.47 -8.38
C GLY A 56 -19.16 3.24 -7.36
N ARG A 57 -17.91 2.80 -7.16
CA ARG A 57 -17.01 3.35 -6.13
C ARG A 57 -15.62 3.57 -6.69
N VAL A 58 -14.91 4.51 -6.09
CA VAL A 58 -13.50 4.81 -6.40
C VAL A 58 -12.66 4.76 -5.13
N PHE A 59 -11.41 4.31 -5.30
CA PHE A 59 -10.37 4.34 -4.29
C PHE A 59 -9.23 5.25 -4.76
N TRP A 60 -8.97 6.32 -4.01
CA TRP A 60 -7.95 7.32 -4.37
C TRP A 60 -6.62 7.16 -3.65
N GLY A 61 -6.56 6.38 -2.57
CA GLY A 61 -5.35 6.28 -1.75
C GLY A 61 -4.86 7.64 -1.24
N THR A 62 -3.57 7.69 -0.89
CA THR A 62 -2.84 8.95 -0.60
C THR A 62 -1.84 9.30 -1.68
N ALA A 63 -1.40 8.33 -2.49
CA ALA A 63 -0.45 8.56 -3.57
C ALA A 63 -0.77 7.69 -4.80
N GLY A 64 -0.42 8.21 -5.98
CA GLY A 64 -0.51 7.50 -7.25
C GLY A 64 0.64 6.52 -7.43
N LEU A 65 0.32 5.34 -7.96
CA LEU A 65 1.29 4.34 -8.41
C LEU A 65 1.20 4.19 -9.93
N LYS A 66 1.69 3.07 -10.46
CA LYS A 66 1.62 2.76 -11.89
C LYS A 66 0.18 2.57 -12.36
N GLU A 67 -0.32 3.53 -13.12
CA GLU A 67 -1.62 3.49 -13.77
C GLU A 67 -1.50 3.26 -15.28
N GLY A 68 -2.61 2.90 -15.93
CA GLY A 68 -2.62 2.72 -17.37
C GLY A 68 -3.85 2.02 -17.92
N ASN A 69 -3.85 1.84 -19.23
CA ASN A 69 -4.91 1.15 -19.96
C ASN A 69 -4.90 -0.34 -19.62
N VAL A 70 -6.07 -0.88 -19.29
CA VAL A 70 -6.29 -2.31 -19.05
C VAL A 70 -7.68 -2.69 -19.57
N ASP A 71 -7.80 -3.91 -20.11
CA ASP A 71 -9.02 -4.37 -20.76
C ASP A 71 -10.04 -4.95 -19.77
N SER A 72 -9.61 -5.28 -18.55
CA SER A 72 -10.49 -5.89 -17.55
C SER A 72 -10.13 -5.53 -16.10
N GLU A 73 -11.06 -5.81 -15.19
CA GLU A 73 -10.86 -5.66 -13.76
C GLU A 73 -9.71 -6.55 -13.24
N GLU A 74 -9.61 -7.79 -13.74
CA GLU A 74 -8.55 -8.74 -13.39
C GLU A 74 -7.17 -8.22 -13.77
N GLN A 75 -7.06 -7.56 -14.93
CA GLN A 75 -5.82 -6.90 -15.33
C GLN A 75 -5.48 -5.72 -14.41
N CYS A 76 -6.48 -4.96 -13.95
CA CYS A 76 -6.26 -3.90 -12.95
C CYS A 76 -5.82 -4.46 -11.60
N LYS A 77 -6.40 -5.58 -11.15
CA LYS A 77 -5.95 -6.31 -9.95
C LYS A 77 -4.51 -6.79 -10.11
N ALA A 78 -4.17 -7.36 -11.25
CA ALA A 78 -2.81 -7.81 -11.54
C ALA A 78 -1.82 -6.63 -11.57
N LEU A 79 -2.22 -5.49 -12.15
CA LEU A 79 -1.42 -4.27 -12.18
C LEU A 79 -1.17 -3.75 -10.74
N CYS A 80 -2.20 -3.73 -9.90
CA CYS A 80 -2.05 -3.38 -8.49
C CYS A 80 -1.16 -4.38 -7.75
N SER A 81 -1.39 -5.67 -7.89
CA SER A 81 -0.58 -6.73 -7.27
C SER A 81 0.89 -6.74 -7.72
N SER A 82 1.21 -6.15 -8.88
CA SER A 82 2.58 -6.05 -9.36
C SER A 82 3.42 -5.04 -8.59
N ASP A 83 2.77 -4.15 -7.84
CA ASP A 83 3.40 -3.14 -7.00
C ASP A 83 3.14 -3.47 -5.51
N PRO A 84 4.18 -3.77 -4.71
CA PRO A 84 4.01 -4.11 -3.30
C PRO A 84 3.39 -2.97 -2.48
N LEU A 85 3.50 -1.72 -2.93
CA LEU A 85 2.91 -0.56 -2.26
C LEU A 85 1.42 -0.37 -2.60
N CYS A 86 0.87 -1.16 -3.52
CA CYS A 86 -0.52 -1.00 -3.94
C CYS A 86 -1.47 -1.50 -2.85
N THR A 87 -2.20 -0.57 -2.26
CA THR A 87 -3.23 -0.86 -1.25
C THR A 87 -4.62 -0.98 -1.89
N GLY A 88 -4.78 -0.47 -3.10
CA GLY A 88 -5.99 -0.59 -3.89
C GLY A 88 -5.88 0.10 -5.24
N ALA A 89 -6.89 -0.10 -6.07
CA ALA A 89 -7.00 0.51 -7.38
C ALA A 89 -8.45 0.90 -7.70
N THR A 90 -8.63 1.68 -8.76
CA THR A 90 -9.93 1.92 -9.36
C THR A 90 -9.86 1.50 -10.82
N TYR A 91 -10.75 0.60 -11.25
CA TYR A 91 -10.92 0.23 -12.65
C TYR A 91 -12.14 0.95 -13.22
N ASN A 92 -12.01 1.57 -14.39
CA ASN A 92 -13.14 2.11 -15.13
C ASN A 92 -13.35 1.36 -16.44
N SER A 93 -14.51 0.70 -16.57
CA SER A 93 -14.83 -0.15 -17.71
C SER A 93 -15.08 0.63 -19.00
N ALA A 94 -15.61 1.85 -18.92
CA ALA A 94 -15.86 2.70 -20.10
C ALA A 94 -14.57 3.28 -20.70
N LYS A 95 -13.55 3.53 -19.87
CA LYS A 95 -12.25 4.05 -20.28
C LYS A 95 -11.21 2.98 -20.53
N ALA A 96 -11.49 1.73 -20.13
CA ALA A 96 -10.50 0.66 -20.10
C ALA A 96 -9.20 1.11 -19.40
N TYR A 97 -9.33 1.71 -18.22
CA TYR A 97 -8.22 2.34 -17.50
C TYR A 97 -8.22 1.95 -16.01
N CYS A 98 -7.03 1.82 -15.45
CA CYS A 98 -6.78 1.45 -14.06
C CYS A 98 -5.94 2.52 -13.36
N TRP A 99 -6.45 3.05 -12.25
CA TRP A 99 -5.69 3.92 -11.35
C TRP A 99 -5.28 3.12 -10.11
N THR A 100 -4.02 2.69 -10.04
CA THR A 100 -3.47 2.05 -8.85
C THR A 100 -3.00 3.11 -7.85
N ARG A 101 -3.19 2.84 -6.56
CA ARG A 101 -2.94 3.80 -5.48
C ARG A 101 -2.31 3.10 -4.28
N SER A 102 -1.52 3.85 -3.54
CA SER A 102 -0.97 3.43 -2.25
C SER A 102 -1.59 4.20 -1.08
N GLY A 103 -1.39 3.69 0.13
CA GLY A 103 -1.75 4.35 1.39
C GLY A 103 -3.23 4.30 1.79
N LYS A 104 -3.63 5.16 2.75
CA LYS A 104 -5.01 5.27 3.26
C LYS A 104 -5.84 6.09 2.28
N GLY A 105 -6.63 5.42 1.45
CA GLY A 105 -7.67 6.07 0.65
C GLY A 105 -9.04 5.84 1.28
N ASP A 106 -9.86 6.88 1.30
CA ASP A 106 -11.29 6.67 1.49
C ASP A 106 -11.89 6.09 0.20
N ILE A 107 -12.93 5.28 0.38
CA ILE A 107 -13.76 4.79 -0.72
C ILE A 107 -14.84 5.84 -0.94
N ALA A 108 -14.83 6.49 -2.10
CA ALA A 108 -15.80 7.51 -2.45
C ALA A 108 -16.80 6.98 -3.49
N ILE A 109 -17.91 7.71 -3.64
CA ILE A 109 -18.89 7.45 -4.71
C ILE A 109 -18.21 7.75 -6.06
N GLY A 110 -18.29 6.79 -6.98
CA GLY A 110 -17.80 6.89 -8.35
C GLY A 110 -18.93 6.96 -9.37
N LEU A 111 -18.57 6.81 -10.64
CA LEU A 111 -19.50 6.54 -11.73
C LEU A 111 -19.92 5.07 -11.70
N ASP A 112 -21.04 4.73 -12.34
CA ASP A 112 -21.50 3.33 -12.47
C ASP A 112 -20.51 2.43 -13.22
N THR A 113 -19.59 3.03 -13.97
CA THR A 113 -18.51 2.35 -14.69
C THR A 113 -17.25 2.15 -13.85
N ASP A 114 -17.19 2.73 -12.65
CA ASP A 114 -16.04 2.64 -11.74
C ASP A 114 -16.20 1.48 -10.76
N ASN A 115 -15.15 0.69 -10.60
CA ASN A 115 -15.03 -0.36 -9.60
C ASN A 115 -13.81 -0.07 -8.71
N ALA A 116 -14.04 0.13 -7.42
CA ALA A 116 -12.94 0.21 -6.45
C ALA A 116 -12.48 -1.22 -6.12
N LEU A 117 -11.19 -1.46 -6.23
CA LEU A 117 -10.52 -2.74 -6.01
C LEU A 117 -9.62 -2.59 -4.81
N ILE A 118 -10.04 -3.10 -3.66
CA ILE A 118 -9.27 -3.00 -2.41
C ILE A 118 -9.02 -4.38 -1.83
N SER A 119 -7.96 -4.54 -1.05
CA SER A 119 -7.73 -5.80 -0.35
C SER A 119 -8.88 -6.09 0.64
N GLU A 120 -9.19 -7.38 0.84
CA GLU A 120 -10.18 -7.82 1.83
C GLU A 120 -9.87 -7.27 3.24
N ILE A 121 -8.58 -7.17 3.59
CA ILE A 121 -8.12 -6.56 4.84
C ILE A 121 -8.50 -5.08 4.89
N ALA A 122 -8.22 -4.31 3.83
CA ALA A 122 -8.57 -2.90 3.78
C ALA A 122 -10.09 -2.67 3.83
N GLN A 123 -10.87 -3.55 3.20
CA GLN A 123 -12.33 -3.51 3.30
C GLN A 123 -12.82 -3.79 4.72
N ASN A 124 -12.29 -4.82 5.37
CA ASN A 124 -12.65 -5.17 6.74
C ASN A 124 -12.36 -4.02 7.69
N VAL A 125 -11.20 -3.37 7.56
CA VAL A 125 -10.87 -2.20 8.38
C VAL A 125 -11.80 -1.02 8.10
N ASN A 126 -12.14 -0.76 6.83
CA ASN A 126 -13.10 0.30 6.50
C ASN A 126 -14.49 0.03 7.07
N ASN A 127 -14.94 -1.24 7.08
CA ASN A 127 -16.21 -1.63 7.69
C ASN A 127 -16.19 -1.40 9.21
N ILE A 128 -15.11 -1.82 9.90
CA ILE A 128 -14.93 -1.60 11.34
C ILE A 128 -14.95 -0.08 11.65
N LYS A 129 -14.26 0.74 10.84
CA LYS A 129 -14.26 2.20 10.98
C LYS A 129 -15.67 2.79 10.86
N GLN A 130 -16.44 2.41 9.83
CA GLN A 130 -17.80 2.88 9.62
C GLN A 130 -18.73 2.49 10.78
N LEU A 131 -18.61 1.26 11.29
CA LEU A 131 -19.39 0.78 12.41
C LEU A 131 -19.03 1.53 13.72
N ASN A 132 -17.75 1.80 13.95
CA ASN A 132 -17.30 2.60 15.10
C ASN A 132 -17.83 4.05 15.02
N ASP A 133 -17.75 4.68 13.84
CA ASP A 133 -18.31 6.02 13.64
C ASP A 133 -19.83 6.03 13.91
N ARG A 134 -20.57 5.00 13.48
CA ARG A 134 -22.01 4.86 13.78
C ARG A 134 -22.29 4.62 15.27
N LEU A 135 -21.50 3.78 15.94
CA LEU A 135 -21.62 3.56 17.38
C LEU A 135 -21.40 4.87 18.15
N THR A 136 -20.40 5.64 17.75
CA THR A 136 -20.11 6.96 18.32
C THR A 136 -21.30 7.92 18.15
N GLU A 137 -21.89 7.98 16.96
CA GLU A 137 -23.07 8.82 16.69
C GLU A 137 -24.28 8.39 17.53
N LEU A 138 -24.55 7.09 17.62
CA LEU A 138 -25.63 6.55 18.44
C LEU A 138 -25.42 6.85 19.93
N ASN A 139 -24.17 6.72 20.40
CA ASN A 139 -23.79 7.04 21.77
C ASN A 139 -24.12 8.50 22.13
N GLN A 140 -23.78 9.44 21.24
CA GLN A 140 -24.10 10.86 21.42
C GLN A 140 -25.62 11.12 21.42
N LYS A 141 -26.38 10.43 20.55
CA LYS A 141 -27.84 10.54 20.52
C LYS A 141 -28.49 9.98 21.79
N ILE A 142 -27.98 8.88 22.33
CA ILE A 142 -28.44 8.28 23.59
C ILE A 142 -28.16 9.25 24.74
N GLU A 143 -26.94 9.79 24.85
CA GLU A 143 -26.57 10.75 25.90
C GLU A 143 -27.46 12.00 25.87
N LYS A 144 -27.69 12.56 24.68
CA LYS A 144 -28.60 13.70 24.50
C LYS A 144 -30.03 13.35 24.94
N THR A 145 -30.55 12.20 24.50
CA THR A 145 -31.92 11.77 24.83
C THR A 145 -32.06 11.49 26.34
N LEU A 146 -31.05 10.93 26.99
CA LEU A 146 -31.01 10.78 28.45
C LEU A 146 -31.05 12.14 29.16
N GLY A 147 -30.34 13.15 28.64
CA GLY A 147 -30.36 14.51 29.17
C GLY A 147 -31.74 15.17 29.13
N GLU A 148 -32.57 14.83 28.13
CA GLU A 148 -33.93 15.35 27.93
C GLU A 148 -34.97 14.72 28.90
N ILE A 149 -34.66 13.57 29.52
CA ILE A 149 -35.56 12.89 30.47
C ILE A 149 -35.47 13.57 31.86
N VAL A 150 -36.55 14.25 32.26
CA VAL A 150 -36.73 14.87 33.58
C VAL A 150 -37.05 13.78 34.62
N PRO A 151 -36.31 13.66 35.74
CA PRO A 151 -36.55 12.61 36.70
C PRO A 151 -37.80 12.92 37.55
N GLU A 152 -38.89 12.17 37.33
CA GLU A 152 -40.07 12.25 38.21
C GLU A 152 -39.93 11.35 39.46
N GLN A 153 -38.94 10.46 39.53
CA GLN A 153 -38.72 9.55 40.68
C GLN A 153 -37.23 9.22 40.90
N HIS A 154 -36.81 9.08 42.17
CA HIS A 154 -35.41 8.79 42.55
C HIS A 154 -34.86 7.48 41.96
N GLN A 155 -35.69 6.44 41.79
CA GLN A 155 -35.25 5.17 41.18
C GLN A 155 -34.81 5.31 39.72
N GLN A 156 -35.48 6.18 38.95
CA GLN A 156 -35.10 6.44 37.55
C GLN A 156 -33.83 7.29 37.44
N VAL A 157 -33.45 8.03 38.49
CA VAL A 157 -32.20 8.81 38.54
C VAL A 157 -30.99 7.88 38.66
N ASP A 158 -31.05 6.90 39.55
CA ASP A 158 -29.93 5.97 39.77
C ASP A 158 -29.70 5.07 38.55
N GLU A 159 -30.76 4.54 37.93
CA GLU A 159 -30.66 3.79 36.69
C GLU A 159 -30.12 4.65 35.53
N LYS A 160 -30.60 5.89 35.39
CA LYS A 160 -30.11 6.86 34.40
C LYS A 160 -28.61 7.12 34.58
N ASN A 161 -28.16 7.39 35.80
CA ASN A 161 -26.77 7.70 36.10
C ASN A 161 -25.85 6.49 35.86
N ALA A 162 -26.29 5.29 36.25
CA ALA A 162 -25.54 4.05 35.98
C ALA A 162 -25.39 3.81 34.47
N LYS A 163 -26.48 3.99 33.71
CA LYS A 163 -26.48 3.83 32.25
C LYS A 163 -25.60 4.87 31.55
N GLN A 164 -25.65 6.12 32.01
CA GLN A 164 -24.79 7.19 31.50
C GLN A 164 -23.30 6.89 31.75
N SER A 165 -22.95 6.38 32.93
CA SER A 165 -21.58 5.96 33.25
C SER A 165 -21.11 4.81 32.37
N GLN A 166 -21.95 3.78 32.18
CA GLN A 166 -21.63 2.66 31.27
C GLN A 166 -21.43 3.15 29.83
N LEU A 167 -22.30 4.04 29.35
CA LEU A 167 -22.23 4.62 28.01
C LEU A 167 -20.92 5.42 27.80
N GLN A 168 -20.49 6.17 28.81
CA GLN A 168 -19.22 6.89 28.78
C GLN A 168 -18.01 5.95 28.77
N ASN A 169 -18.08 4.81 29.47
CA ASN A 169 -17.01 3.81 29.45
C ASN A 169 -16.91 3.13 28.08
N VAL A 170 -18.04 2.72 27.50
CA VAL A 170 -18.08 2.15 26.14
C VAL A 170 -17.56 3.16 25.12
N TYR A 171 -17.92 4.44 25.25
CA TYR A 171 -17.38 5.49 24.40
C TYR A 171 -15.87 5.61 24.45
N LYS A 172 -15.29 5.63 25.66
CA LYS A 172 -13.83 5.67 25.84
C LYS A 172 -13.16 4.46 25.20
N GLN A 173 -13.75 3.28 25.37
CA GLN A 173 -13.25 2.06 24.75
C GLN A 173 -13.31 2.14 23.20
N LEU A 174 -14.40 2.64 22.62
CA LEU A 174 -14.53 2.83 21.17
C LEU A 174 -13.49 3.81 20.60
N LEU A 175 -13.15 4.87 21.36
CA LEU A 175 -12.09 5.80 20.99
C LEU A 175 -10.69 5.16 21.07
N GLU A 176 -10.45 4.33 22.08
CA GLU A 176 -9.20 3.58 22.23
C GLU A 176 -9.04 2.54 21.11
N ASP A 177 -10.09 1.77 20.83
CA ASP A 177 -10.14 0.82 19.72
C ASP A 177 -9.89 1.52 18.38
N ARG A 178 -10.47 2.71 18.15
CA ARG A 178 -10.20 3.52 16.96
C ARG A 178 -8.71 3.81 16.81
N LYS A 179 -8.07 4.22 17.90
CA LYS A 179 -6.62 4.51 17.91
C LYS A 179 -5.82 3.24 17.62
N ASN A 180 -6.17 2.11 18.23
CA ASN A 180 -5.51 0.83 18.00
C ASN A 180 -5.67 0.35 16.56
N ILE A 181 -6.84 0.52 15.95
CA ILE A 181 -7.07 0.25 14.52
C ILE A 181 -6.18 1.13 13.65
N ASP A 182 -6.07 2.42 13.99
CA ASP A 182 -5.19 3.34 13.26
C ASP A 182 -3.71 2.97 13.36
N GLU A 183 -3.27 2.43 14.50
CA GLU A 183 -1.93 1.90 14.73
C GLU A 183 -1.68 0.57 14.00
N MET A 184 -2.61 -0.39 14.05
CA MET A 184 -2.53 -1.63 13.27
C MET A 184 -2.43 -1.35 11.77
N LEU A 185 -3.17 -0.35 11.27
CA LEU A 185 -3.05 0.14 9.89
C LEU A 185 -1.67 0.73 9.56
N LYS A 186 -0.94 1.23 10.57
CA LYS A 186 0.41 1.77 10.41
C LYS A 186 1.44 0.64 10.38
N GLU A 187 1.32 -0.36 11.26
CA GLU A 187 2.23 -1.51 11.31
C GLU A 187 2.16 -2.38 10.06
N TYR A 188 0.95 -2.62 9.54
CA TYR A 188 0.77 -3.32 8.25
C TYR A 188 1.60 -2.68 7.12
N ARG A 189 1.83 -1.36 7.16
CA ARG A 189 2.63 -0.65 6.15
C ARG A 189 4.12 -0.73 6.36
N MET A 190 4.58 -0.78 7.61
CA MET A 190 6.02 -0.90 7.87
C MET A 190 6.55 -2.27 7.44
N LEU A 191 5.71 -3.32 7.52
CA LEU A 191 6.03 -4.64 6.99
C LEU A 191 6.21 -4.65 5.47
N ASP A 192 5.39 -3.91 4.71
CA ASP A 192 5.60 -3.73 3.26
C ASP A 192 6.84 -2.86 2.97
N GLN A 193 7.10 -1.83 3.78
CA GLN A 193 8.28 -0.96 3.63
C GLN A 193 9.60 -1.71 3.90
N GLN A 194 9.59 -2.70 4.79
CA GLN A 194 10.74 -3.57 5.06
C GLN A 194 11.01 -4.57 3.92
N TYR A 195 10.00 -4.89 3.09
CA TYR A 195 10.18 -5.65 1.86
C TYR A 195 10.92 -4.84 0.79
N ASP A 196 10.68 -3.53 0.69
CA ASP A 196 11.40 -2.63 -0.23
C ASP A 196 12.89 -2.53 0.11
N ASP A 197 13.24 -2.36 1.39
CA ASP A 197 14.64 -2.31 1.84
C ASP A 197 15.40 -3.60 1.49
N ASN A 198 14.73 -4.75 1.61
CA ASN A 198 15.30 -6.04 1.23
C ASN A 198 15.44 -6.18 -0.30
N SER A 199 14.50 -5.65 -1.09
CA SER A 199 14.61 -5.67 -2.56
C SER A 199 15.75 -4.78 -3.07
N ILE A 200 15.96 -3.61 -2.45
CA ILE A 200 17.09 -2.71 -2.73
C ILE A 200 18.42 -3.39 -2.40
N TYR A 201 18.48 -4.13 -1.29
CA TYR A 201 19.66 -4.93 -0.92
C TYR A 201 19.97 -6.04 -1.94
N VAL A 202 18.92 -6.72 -2.44
CA VAL A 202 19.06 -7.77 -3.48
C VAL A 202 19.50 -7.16 -4.83
N GLN A 203 19.05 -5.95 -5.18
CA GLN A 203 19.46 -5.28 -6.40
C GLN A 203 20.91 -4.74 -6.35
N GLN A 204 21.35 -4.30 -5.18
CA GLN A 204 22.75 -3.87 -4.95
C GLN A 204 23.73 -5.04 -5.01
N THR A 205 23.37 -6.19 -4.44
CA THR A 205 24.21 -7.41 -4.50
C THR A 205 24.32 -7.96 -5.92
N ASN A 206 23.25 -7.91 -6.72
CA ASN A 206 23.29 -8.34 -8.12
C ASN A 206 24.31 -7.55 -8.97
N SER A 207 24.44 -6.24 -8.72
CA SER A 207 25.42 -5.39 -9.42
C SER A 207 26.87 -5.78 -9.12
N ALA A 208 27.16 -6.21 -7.89
CA ALA A 208 28.49 -6.70 -7.51
C ALA A 208 28.83 -8.02 -8.23
N TYR A 209 27.88 -8.94 -8.37
CA TYR A 209 28.09 -10.21 -9.08
C TYR A 209 28.38 -10.02 -10.57
N ILE A 210 27.69 -9.08 -11.23
CA ILE A 210 27.95 -8.72 -12.63
C ILE A 210 29.39 -8.21 -12.80
N LEU A 211 29.86 -7.37 -11.87
CA LEU A 211 31.23 -6.86 -11.88
C LEU A 211 32.26 -7.99 -11.70
N TRP A 212 32.05 -8.91 -10.75
CA TRP A 212 32.91 -10.08 -10.58
C TRP A 212 32.92 -11.01 -11.79
N PHE A 213 31.78 -11.19 -12.46
CA PHE A 213 31.66 -12.00 -13.68
C PHE A 213 32.48 -11.40 -14.84
N VAL A 214 32.45 -10.07 -15.01
CA VAL A 214 33.29 -9.37 -15.99
C VAL A 214 34.77 -9.56 -15.68
N PHE A 215 35.19 -9.44 -14.42
CA PHE A 215 36.56 -9.73 -14.01
C PHE A 215 36.97 -11.17 -14.31
N ALA A 216 36.10 -12.15 -14.07
CA ALA A 216 36.37 -13.56 -14.37
C ALA A 216 36.59 -13.81 -15.87
N ILE A 217 35.73 -13.27 -16.73
CA ILE A 217 35.89 -13.35 -18.20
C ILE A 217 37.24 -12.75 -18.63
N LEU A 218 37.63 -11.62 -18.02
CA LEU A 218 38.88 -10.93 -18.35
C LEU A 218 40.11 -11.74 -17.96
N ILE A 219 40.10 -12.39 -16.79
CA ILE A 219 41.16 -13.28 -16.37
C ILE A 219 41.30 -14.45 -17.35
N VAL A 220 40.18 -15.07 -17.74
CA VAL A 220 40.17 -16.17 -18.72
C VAL A 220 40.72 -15.71 -20.08
N PHE A 221 40.31 -14.53 -20.56
CA PHE A 221 40.84 -14.00 -21.82
C PHE A 221 42.34 -13.74 -21.76
N PHE A 222 42.83 -13.18 -20.64
CA PHE A 222 44.25 -12.90 -20.43
C PHE A 222 45.09 -14.18 -20.36
N THR A 223 44.62 -15.20 -19.64
CA THR A 223 45.31 -16.50 -19.55
C THR A 223 45.35 -17.22 -20.90
N LEU A 224 44.23 -17.23 -21.64
CA LEU A 224 44.19 -17.80 -22.99
C LEU A 224 45.17 -17.09 -23.93
N LYS A 225 45.21 -15.76 -23.91
CA LYS A 225 46.13 -14.99 -24.76
C LYS A 225 47.61 -15.30 -24.45
N LEU A 226 47.96 -15.38 -23.16
CA LEU A 226 49.32 -15.74 -22.72
C LEU A 226 49.71 -17.14 -23.18
N GLN A 227 48.78 -18.09 -23.14
CA GLN A 227 49.02 -19.48 -23.52
C GLN A 227 49.12 -19.68 -25.04
N PHE A 228 48.27 -19.03 -25.82
CA PHE A 228 48.19 -19.23 -27.28
C PHE A 228 49.07 -18.29 -28.10
N PHE A 229 49.44 -17.11 -27.58
CA PHE A 229 50.20 -16.10 -28.34
C PHE A 229 51.38 -15.49 -27.55
N PRO A 230 52.39 -16.29 -27.15
CA PRO A 230 53.49 -15.83 -26.31
C PRO A 230 54.41 -14.79 -26.96
N ASN A 231 54.46 -14.72 -28.30
CA ASN A 231 55.39 -13.84 -29.04
C ASN A 231 54.80 -12.47 -29.43
N LEU A 232 53.55 -12.17 -29.06
CA LEU A 232 52.96 -10.87 -29.32
C LEU A 232 53.56 -9.83 -28.37
N LYS A 233 54.43 -8.95 -28.90
CA LYS A 233 54.86 -7.70 -28.22
C LYS A 233 53.63 -6.83 -28.01
N THR A 234 52.96 -7.04 -26.89
CA THR A 234 51.77 -6.27 -26.55
C THR A 234 52.23 -4.92 -26.00
N ASN A 235 51.78 -3.83 -26.60
CA ASN A 235 51.94 -2.52 -25.98
C ASN A 235 51.00 -2.46 -24.76
N VAL A 236 51.57 -2.71 -23.58
CA VAL A 236 50.83 -2.85 -22.32
C VAL A 236 49.97 -1.62 -22.05
N PHE A 237 50.45 -0.43 -22.41
CA PHE A 237 49.72 0.82 -22.24
C PHE A 237 48.42 0.86 -23.06
N ARG A 238 48.50 0.49 -24.34
CA ARG A 238 47.32 0.42 -25.23
C ARG A 238 46.31 -0.62 -24.72
N PHE A 239 46.79 -1.75 -24.20
CA PHE A 239 45.91 -2.77 -23.62
C PHE A 239 45.16 -2.26 -22.38
N ILE A 240 45.87 -1.61 -21.44
CA ILE A 240 45.27 -1.03 -20.23
C ILE A 240 44.25 0.04 -20.58
N PHE A 241 44.52 0.89 -21.57
CA PHE A 241 43.58 1.93 -22.00
C PHE A 241 42.26 1.35 -22.52
N TRP A 242 42.33 0.40 -23.46
CA TRP A 242 41.13 -0.25 -23.99
C TRP A 242 40.39 -1.10 -22.94
N PHE A 243 41.12 -1.65 -21.97
CA PHE A 243 40.55 -2.32 -20.80
C PHE A 243 39.71 -1.37 -19.95
N CYS A 244 40.26 -0.21 -19.57
CA CYS A 244 39.53 0.79 -18.79
C CYS A 244 38.26 1.26 -19.52
N ILE A 245 38.32 1.46 -20.83
CA ILE A 245 37.15 1.81 -21.64
C ILE A 245 36.09 0.69 -21.61
N THR A 246 36.51 -0.57 -21.73
CA THR A 246 35.58 -1.73 -21.74
C THR A 246 34.91 -1.90 -20.38
N VAL A 247 35.65 -1.76 -19.29
CA VAL A 247 35.10 -1.82 -17.92
C VAL A 247 34.14 -0.66 -17.68
N LEU A 248 34.52 0.56 -18.08
CA LEU A 248 33.64 1.72 -17.98
C LEU A 248 32.35 1.53 -18.79
N PHE A 249 32.45 0.99 -20.00
CA PHE A 249 31.30 0.69 -20.85
C PHE A 249 30.37 -0.35 -20.21
N ALA A 250 30.92 -1.43 -19.63
CA ALA A 250 30.15 -2.45 -18.92
C ALA A 250 29.40 -1.87 -17.71
N ILE A 251 30.05 -1.02 -16.91
CA ILE A 251 29.43 -0.33 -15.77
C ILE A 251 28.31 0.60 -16.25
N VAL A 252 28.54 1.39 -17.28
CA VAL A 252 27.52 2.34 -17.76
C VAL A 252 26.33 1.61 -18.40
N THR A 253 26.55 0.43 -19.00
CA THR A 253 25.48 -0.40 -19.58
C THR A 253 24.47 -0.87 -18.52
N THR A 254 24.88 -1.11 -17.27
CA THR A 254 23.92 -1.49 -16.20
C THR A 254 23.01 -0.33 -15.78
N HIS A 255 23.38 0.91 -16.13
CA HIS A 255 22.62 2.12 -15.82
C HIS A 255 21.82 2.66 -17.00
N ILE A 256 21.69 1.91 -18.11
CA ILE A 256 21.02 2.39 -19.33
C ILE A 256 19.54 2.72 -19.13
N ASN A 257 18.90 2.11 -18.12
CA ASN A 257 17.50 2.39 -17.76
C ASN A 257 17.31 3.78 -17.12
N ASN A 258 18.39 4.43 -16.70
CA ASN A 258 18.37 5.80 -16.19
C ASN A 258 18.76 6.77 -17.32
N SER A 259 18.01 7.88 -17.44
CA SER A 259 18.25 8.92 -18.46
C SER A 259 19.72 9.42 -18.49
N PRO A 260 20.39 9.70 -17.35
CA PRO A 260 21.81 10.06 -17.35
C PRO A 260 22.75 8.93 -17.81
N GLY A 261 22.40 7.67 -17.51
CA GLY A 261 23.19 6.50 -17.89
C GLY A 261 23.18 6.27 -19.39
N PHE A 262 22.03 6.44 -20.04
CA PHE A 262 21.91 6.37 -21.51
C PHE A 262 22.77 7.44 -22.21
N PHE A 263 22.79 8.67 -21.69
CA PHE A 263 23.63 9.74 -22.24
C PHE A 263 25.13 9.43 -22.13
N LEU A 264 25.58 8.97 -20.95
CA LEU A 264 26.97 8.55 -20.74
C LEU A 264 27.35 7.37 -21.64
N TRP A 265 26.44 6.42 -21.82
CA TRP A 265 26.64 5.27 -22.71
C TRP A 265 26.87 5.71 -24.16
N GLY A 266 26.02 6.60 -24.67
CA GLY A 266 26.17 7.17 -26.01
C GLY A 266 27.48 7.95 -26.18
N LEU A 267 27.90 8.71 -25.16
CA LEU A 267 29.14 9.47 -25.19
C LEU A 267 30.37 8.56 -25.31
N ILE A 268 30.41 7.42 -24.61
CA ILE A 268 31.51 6.46 -24.71
C ILE A 268 31.61 5.89 -26.14
N ILE A 269 30.47 5.58 -26.78
CA ILE A 269 30.45 5.09 -28.16
C ILE A 269 30.98 6.15 -29.14
N VAL A 270 30.58 7.41 -28.97
CA VAL A 270 31.08 8.51 -29.80
C VAL A 270 32.59 8.67 -29.64
N VAL A 271 33.12 8.59 -28.43
CA VAL A 271 34.57 8.65 -28.17
C VAL A 271 35.31 7.51 -28.86
N VAL A 272 34.80 6.27 -28.75
CA VAL A 272 35.40 5.09 -29.41
C VAL A 272 35.35 5.25 -30.93
N ALA A 273 34.24 5.74 -31.49
CA ALA A 273 34.11 6.01 -32.93
C ALA A 273 35.12 7.07 -33.40
N PHE A 274 35.30 8.16 -32.64
CA PHE A 274 36.26 9.21 -32.96
C PHE A 274 37.71 8.74 -32.90
N ILE A 275 38.05 7.83 -31.98
CA ILE A 275 39.37 7.18 -31.94
C ILE A 275 39.58 6.31 -33.20
N HIS A 276 38.57 5.54 -33.61
CA HIS A 276 38.66 4.72 -34.83
C HIS A 276 38.78 5.54 -36.11
N MET A 277 38.10 6.69 -36.17
CA MET A 277 38.21 7.64 -37.28
C MET A 277 39.54 8.42 -37.28
N LYS A 278 40.43 8.18 -36.30
CA LYS A 278 41.70 8.90 -36.10
C LYS A 278 41.52 10.40 -35.87
N ILE A 279 40.33 10.83 -35.45
CA ILE A 279 40.03 12.21 -35.07
C ILE A 279 40.64 12.48 -33.69
N LEU A 280 40.53 11.51 -32.78
CA LEU A 280 41.23 11.51 -31.50
C LEU A 280 42.44 10.58 -31.55
N PRO A 281 43.58 10.95 -30.94
CA PRO A 281 44.76 10.09 -30.90
C PRO A 281 44.46 8.83 -30.06
N SER A 282 44.73 7.65 -30.62
CA SER A 282 44.79 6.41 -29.84
C SER A 282 46.15 6.37 -29.13
N PRO A 283 46.18 6.02 -27.83
CA PRO A 283 47.42 5.61 -27.17
C PRO A 283 47.95 4.27 -27.72
#